data_AF-A0A9P6V7M8-F1
#
_entry.id   AF-A0A9P6V7M8-F1
#
_cell.length_a   1.000
_cell.length_b   1.000
_cell.length_c   1.000
_cell.angle_alpha   90.00
_cell.angle_beta   90.00
_cell.angle_gamma   90.00
#
_symmetry.space_group_name_H-M   'P 1'
#
loop_
_entity.id
_entity.type
_entity.pdbx_description
1 polymer ?
#
loop_
_entity_poly.entity_id
_entity_poly.type
_entity_poly.pdbx_seq_one_letter_code
_entity_poly.pdbx_strand_id
1 'polypeptide(L)'
;MTSLQAVERTMSELNLLGPDGWPAWTQVLQKAHKTNYGRSDDPIYLHLASKTRLGAVTLLAVQFQDFLQEDGRYLLLQLSMSDQNLLSTIQSNQAGQLAWQMPKSREYFHLTGKFYICSAPRQVTRYSPPVLPHVVNQNNAEDLAAQRQASNQFWESKRLEQWRKLPAKARASYTWPQAGSTPKGPPSSFQCLAMEDMTATTAVSNAGNRDSVMSQDSNPMSSPSSPSSVSSFRSRWNMAGSNTNNIGGDMSTPTSPVSSTNGSSNKIRNDNPAKILHDIAFDNFCLLVFKPLDIVHFESSPLPPKRTIYTTDAAGQWAVTEANP
;
A
#
# COMPACT_ATOMS: atom_id res chain seq x y z
N MET A 1 57.87 -12.56 -29.94
CA MET A 1 57.39 -12.46 -28.54
C MET A 1 56.93 -11.03 -28.30
N THR A 2 55.70 -10.73 -28.74
CA THR A 2 55.05 -9.43 -28.55
C THR A 2 54.22 -9.52 -27.28
N SER A 3 54.53 -8.67 -26.30
CA SER A 3 53.94 -8.72 -24.98
C SER A 3 52.47 -8.35 -25.00
N LEU A 4 51.69 -9.14 -24.26
CA LEU A 4 50.33 -8.87 -23.86
C LEU A 4 50.31 -7.56 -23.05
N GLN A 5 50.09 -6.43 -23.71
CA GLN A 5 49.48 -5.27 -23.05
C GLN A 5 48.01 -5.61 -22.82
N ALA A 6 47.79 -6.39 -21.75
CA ALA A 6 46.51 -6.43 -21.09
C ALA A 6 46.12 -4.98 -20.80
N VAL A 7 44.97 -4.61 -21.34
CA VAL A 7 44.31 -3.33 -21.13
C VAL A 7 43.95 -3.26 -19.65
N GLU A 8 44.90 -2.86 -18.82
CA GLU A 8 44.66 -2.24 -17.51
C GLU A 8 43.97 -0.89 -17.78
N ARG A 9 42.69 -0.96 -18.13
CA ARG A 9 41.78 0.15 -17.86
C ARG A 9 41.71 0.25 -16.36
N THR A 10 42.47 1.19 -15.82
CA THR A 10 42.39 1.66 -14.44
C THR A 10 40.93 1.77 -14.01
N MET A 11 40.51 0.89 -13.10
CA MET A 11 39.21 0.82 -12.42
C MET A 11 38.95 2.01 -11.48
N SER A 12 39.65 3.12 -11.65
CA SER A 12 39.73 4.22 -10.68
C SER A 12 38.63 5.29 -10.83
N GLU A 13 37.74 5.19 -11.82
CA GLU A 13 36.68 6.18 -12.08
C GLU A 13 35.35 5.55 -12.53
N LEU A 14 35.01 4.36 -12.02
CA LEU A 14 33.59 3.98 -11.98
C LEU A 14 32.97 4.83 -10.88
N ASN A 15 32.25 5.89 -11.26
CA ASN A 15 31.37 6.67 -10.38
C ASN A 15 30.38 5.72 -9.68
N LEU A 16 30.81 5.09 -8.56
CA LEU A 16 30.00 4.21 -7.71
C LEU A 16 28.81 4.97 -7.12
N LEU A 17 28.99 6.29 -7.02
CA LEU A 17 27.96 7.25 -6.70
C LEU A 17 27.66 8.10 -7.94
N GLY A 18 26.39 8.26 -8.29
CA GLY A 18 25.95 9.25 -9.26
C GLY A 18 26.17 10.69 -8.76
N PRO A 19 25.94 11.72 -9.60
CA PRO A 19 26.07 13.13 -9.25
C PRO A 19 25.37 13.55 -7.94
N ASP A 20 24.31 12.84 -7.55
CA ASP A 20 23.51 13.12 -6.35
C ASP A 20 24.03 12.40 -5.08
N GLY A 21 25.18 11.71 -5.17
CA GLY A 21 25.73 10.90 -4.08
C GLY A 21 24.99 9.58 -3.84
N TRP A 22 24.10 9.18 -4.76
CA TRP A 22 23.34 7.93 -4.70
C TRP A 22 24.02 6.82 -5.49
N PRO A 23 23.70 5.54 -5.24
CA PRO A 23 24.30 4.44 -6.00
C PRO A 23 24.07 4.58 -7.50
N ALA A 24 25.08 4.26 -8.30
CA ALA A 24 25.02 4.37 -9.76
C ALA A 24 23.82 3.63 -10.40
N TRP A 25 23.41 2.50 -9.82
CA TRP A 25 22.27 1.71 -10.31
C TRP A 25 20.96 2.50 -10.33
N THR A 26 20.78 3.45 -9.41
CA THR A 26 19.54 4.23 -9.30
C THR A 26 19.30 5.00 -10.59
N GLN A 27 20.33 5.64 -11.14
CA GLN A 27 20.23 6.44 -12.35
C GLN A 27 20.03 5.56 -13.59
N VAL A 28 20.71 4.42 -13.64
CA VAL A 28 20.52 3.42 -14.69
C VAL A 28 19.07 2.94 -14.72
N LEU A 29 18.53 2.56 -13.55
CA LEU A 29 17.16 2.10 -13.42
C LEU A 29 16.13 3.20 -13.74
N GLN A 30 16.35 4.44 -13.29
CA GLN A 30 15.48 5.58 -13.60
C GLN A 30 15.47 5.91 -15.10
N LYS A 31 16.64 5.85 -15.76
CA LYS A 31 16.75 6.04 -17.21
C LYS A 31 16.01 4.93 -17.97
N ALA A 32 16.21 3.68 -17.57
CA ALA A 32 15.50 2.54 -18.15
C ALA A 32 13.98 2.69 -17.96
N HIS A 33 13.54 3.02 -16.75
CA HIS A 33 12.13 3.29 -16.42
C HIS A 33 11.54 4.38 -17.31
N LYS A 34 12.21 5.55 -17.41
CA LYS A 34 11.74 6.68 -18.25
C LYS A 34 11.61 6.29 -19.72
N THR A 35 12.55 5.52 -20.23
CA THR A 35 12.54 5.04 -21.63
C THR A 35 11.37 4.09 -21.89
N ASN A 36 11.07 3.22 -20.93
CA ASN A 36 10.05 2.19 -21.09
C ASN A 36 8.63 2.72 -20.81
N TYR A 37 8.46 3.45 -19.72
CA TYR A 37 7.16 3.79 -19.16
C TYR A 37 6.86 5.30 -19.14
N GLY A 38 7.83 6.17 -19.40
CA GLY A 38 7.66 7.63 -19.24
C GLY A 38 6.64 8.33 -20.16
N ARG A 39 5.93 7.59 -21.02
CA ARG A 39 4.84 8.10 -21.87
C ARG A 39 3.49 7.39 -21.62
N SER A 40 3.46 6.39 -20.74
CA SER A 40 2.27 5.60 -20.44
C SER A 40 1.81 5.94 -19.03
N ASP A 41 0.50 6.11 -18.86
CA ASP A 41 -0.16 6.30 -17.57
C ASP A 41 -0.60 4.95 -16.96
N ASP A 42 -0.20 3.84 -17.57
CA ASP A 42 -0.61 2.50 -17.14
C ASP A 42 0.15 2.11 -15.87
N PRO A 43 -0.53 1.41 -14.92
CA PRO A 43 0.13 0.92 -13.72
C PRO A 43 1.23 -0.09 -14.07
N ILE A 44 2.40 0.12 -13.50
CA ILE A 44 3.56 -0.75 -13.73
C ILE A 44 3.60 -1.82 -12.64
N TYR A 45 3.63 -3.08 -13.06
CA TYR A 45 3.72 -4.22 -12.15
C TYR A 45 5.09 -4.89 -12.23
N LEU A 46 5.62 -5.25 -11.07
CA LEU A 46 6.84 -6.04 -10.91
C LEU A 46 6.48 -7.39 -10.30
N HIS A 47 7.33 -8.38 -10.55
CA HIS A 47 7.19 -9.68 -9.92
C HIS A 47 8.03 -9.74 -8.65
N LEU A 48 7.36 -9.95 -7.52
CA LEU A 48 7.97 -10.20 -6.22
C LEU A 48 8.06 -11.71 -5.97
N ALA A 49 9.28 -12.21 -5.89
CA ALA A 49 9.57 -13.53 -5.35
C ALA A 49 9.96 -13.41 -3.86
N SER A 50 9.26 -14.13 -3.00
CA SER A 50 9.59 -14.21 -1.57
C SER A 50 9.33 -15.60 -1.02
N LYS A 51 9.88 -15.88 0.16
CA LYS A 51 9.70 -17.14 0.88
C LYS A 51 8.73 -16.93 2.02
N THR A 52 7.74 -17.79 2.11
CA THR A 52 6.82 -17.87 3.26
C THR A 52 7.54 -18.40 4.50
N ARG A 53 6.91 -18.28 5.67
CA ARG A 53 7.41 -18.87 6.94
C ARG A 53 7.68 -20.37 6.85
N LEU A 54 6.96 -21.09 5.99
CA LEU A 54 7.13 -22.53 5.77
C LEU A 54 8.23 -22.86 4.75
N GLY A 55 8.92 -21.86 4.20
CA GLY A 55 9.96 -22.03 3.18
C GLY A 55 9.44 -22.16 1.75
N ALA A 56 8.11 -22.23 1.54
CA ALA A 56 7.54 -22.24 0.20
C ALA A 56 7.77 -20.89 -0.50
N VAL A 57 8.15 -20.94 -1.78
CA VAL A 57 8.35 -19.75 -2.61
C VAL A 57 7.01 -19.26 -3.15
N THR A 58 6.79 -17.96 -3.07
CA THR A 58 5.60 -17.27 -3.58
C THR A 58 6.03 -16.24 -4.62
N LEU A 59 5.23 -16.12 -5.68
CA LEU A 59 5.40 -15.12 -6.72
C LEU A 59 4.15 -14.24 -6.75
N LEU A 60 4.32 -12.95 -6.48
CA LEU A 60 3.23 -11.98 -6.40
C LEU A 60 3.51 -10.82 -7.36
N ALA A 61 2.46 -10.19 -7.89
CA ALA A 61 2.59 -8.95 -8.63
C ALA A 61 2.48 -7.77 -7.67
N VAL A 62 3.45 -6.85 -7.70
CA VAL A 62 3.45 -5.62 -6.89
C VAL A 62 3.49 -4.41 -7.81
N GLN A 63 2.69 -3.40 -7.50
CA GLN A 63 2.61 -2.20 -8.33
C GLN A 63 3.69 -1.20 -7.92
N PHE A 64 4.50 -0.76 -8.88
CA PHE A 64 5.43 0.36 -8.71
C PHE A 64 4.67 1.67 -8.65
N GLN A 65 5.10 2.55 -7.75
CA GLN A 65 4.55 3.90 -7.62
C GLN A 65 5.58 4.93 -8.07
N ASP A 66 6.74 4.98 -7.40
CA ASP A 66 7.71 6.05 -7.63
C ASP A 66 9.09 5.68 -7.09
N PHE A 67 10.09 6.48 -7.44
CA PHE A 67 11.39 6.51 -6.77
C PHE A 67 11.31 7.51 -5.61
N LEU A 68 12.00 7.23 -4.50
CA LEU A 68 12.09 8.21 -3.42
C LEU A 68 13.08 9.32 -3.82
N GLN A 69 12.59 10.56 -3.92
CA GLN A 69 13.36 11.70 -4.42
C GLN A 69 14.41 12.19 -3.41
N GLU A 70 14.17 12.00 -2.11
CA GLU A 70 15.11 12.38 -1.06
C GLU A 70 16.23 11.36 -0.88
N ASP A 71 16.01 10.09 -1.27
CA ASP A 71 16.98 9.02 -1.14
C ASP A 71 16.78 7.95 -2.22
N GLY A 72 17.61 8.02 -3.26
CA GLY A 72 17.57 7.13 -4.42
C GLY A 72 17.81 5.65 -4.15
N ARG A 73 18.08 5.27 -2.89
CA ARG A 73 18.22 3.87 -2.46
C ARG A 73 16.89 3.18 -2.19
N TYR A 74 15.76 3.89 -2.26
CA TYR A 74 14.45 3.34 -1.94
C TYR A 74 13.50 3.42 -3.14
N LEU A 75 12.75 2.33 -3.33
CA LEU A 75 11.64 2.25 -4.28
C LEU A 75 10.31 2.28 -3.51
N LEU A 76 9.34 3.00 -4.05
CA LEU A 76 8.00 3.11 -3.51
C LEU A 76 7.05 2.20 -4.30
N LEU A 77 6.35 1.33 -3.57
CA LEU A 77 5.41 0.34 -4.10
C LEU A 77 4.05 0.51 -3.41
N GLN A 78 3.00 0.09 -4.10
CA GLN A 78 1.64 0.12 -3.57
C GLN A 78 1.37 -1.09 -2.67
N LEU A 79 0.73 -0.85 -1.52
CA LEU A 79 0.19 -1.91 -0.68
C LEU A 79 -1.18 -1.51 -0.15
N SER A 80 -2.06 -2.50 -0.01
CA SER A 80 -3.33 -2.35 0.70
C SER A 80 -3.33 -3.24 1.93
N MET A 81 -3.89 -2.77 3.04
CA MET A 81 -4.16 -3.62 4.21
C MET A 81 -5.16 -4.73 3.92
N SER A 82 -5.99 -4.59 2.88
CA SER A 82 -6.89 -5.65 2.44
C SER A 82 -6.18 -6.76 1.67
N ASP A 83 -4.97 -6.54 1.15
CA ASP A 83 -4.19 -7.55 0.44
C ASP A 83 -3.42 -8.44 1.43
N GLN A 84 -4.10 -9.46 1.94
CA GLN A 84 -3.53 -10.39 2.90
C GLN A 84 -2.43 -11.28 2.32
N ASN A 85 -2.43 -11.53 1.01
CA ASN A 85 -1.42 -12.39 0.38
C ASN A 85 -0.06 -11.69 0.39
N LEU A 86 -0.02 -10.45 -0.10
CA LEU A 86 1.19 -9.64 -0.09
C LEU A 86 1.60 -9.28 1.34
N LEU A 87 0.65 -8.86 2.16
CA LEU A 87 0.92 -8.48 3.54
C LEU A 87 1.50 -9.64 4.35
N SER A 88 0.88 -10.83 4.33
CA SER A 88 1.38 -11.99 5.08
C SER A 88 2.74 -12.48 4.58
N THR A 89 2.99 -12.38 3.27
CA THR A 89 4.28 -12.73 2.67
C THR A 89 5.38 -11.82 3.20
N ILE A 90 5.21 -10.50 3.11
CA ILE A 90 6.18 -9.51 3.61
C ILE A 90 6.34 -9.59 5.13
N GLN A 91 5.25 -9.83 5.86
CA GLN A 91 5.30 -10.02 7.31
C GLN A 91 6.05 -11.30 7.69
N SER A 92 5.94 -12.38 6.90
CA SER A 92 6.69 -13.60 7.20
C SER A 92 8.19 -13.44 6.93
N ASN A 93 8.55 -12.70 5.89
CA ASN A 93 9.92 -12.45 5.49
C ASN A 93 10.04 -11.09 4.79
N GLN A 94 10.77 -10.17 5.41
CA GLN A 94 11.04 -8.85 4.84
C GLN A 94 12.02 -8.90 3.66
N ALA A 95 12.80 -9.97 3.53
CA ALA A 95 13.70 -10.13 2.39
C ALA A 95 12.95 -10.70 1.20
N GLY A 96 13.13 -10.10 0.03
CA GLY A 96 12.57 -10.60 -1.21
C GLY A 96 13.33 -10.10 -2.42
N GLN A 97 12.94 -10.64 -3.57
CA GLN A 97 13.55 -10.33 -4.86
C GLN A 97 12.48 -9.77 -5.80
N LEU A 98 12.74 -8.62 -6.40
CA LEU A 98 11.92 -8.05 -7.46
C LEU A 98 12.56 -8.34 -8.81
N ALA A 99 11.78 -8.89 -9.73
CA ALA A 99 12.15 -8.99 -11.14
C ALA A 99 11.40 -7.91 -11.92
N TRP A 100 12.16 -7.04 -12.56
CA TRP A 100 11.65 -5.94 -13.37
C TRP A 100 12.18 -6.05 -14.80
N GLN A 101 11.27 -6.28 -15.73
CA GLN A 101 11.58 -6.30 -17.16
C GLN A 101 11.35 -4.92 -17.77
N MET A 102 12.23 -4.55 -18.69
CA MET A 102 12.18 -3.32 -19.47
C MET A 102 12.07 -3.67 -20.96
N PRO A 103 10.85 -3.81 -21.50
CA PRO A 103 10.65 -4.39 -22.84
C PRO A 103 11.26 -3.58 -23.99
N LYS A 104 11.19 -2.23 -23.93
CA LYS A 104 11.68 -1.34 -25.00
C LYS A 104 13.19 -1.28 -25.06
N SER A 105 13.86 -1.24 -23.91
CA SER A 105 15.32 -1.24 -23.84
C SER A 105 15.94 -2.64 -23.82
N ARG A 106 15.12 -3.69 -23.68
CA ARG A 106 15.54 -5.10 -23.58
C ARG A 106 16.48 -5.35 -22.40
N GLU A 107 16.17 -4.71 -21.28
CA GLU A 107 16.92 -4.82 -20.03
C GLU A 107 16.11 -5.57 -18.98
N TYR A 108 16.82 -6.21 -18.06
CA TYR A 108 16.25 -6.94 -16.94
C TYR A 108 16.96 -6.54 -15.66
N PHE A 109 16.20 -6.25 -14.62
CA PHE A 109 16.71 -5.94 -13.29
C PHE A 109 16.18 -6.98 -12.31
N HIS A 110 17.10 -7.66 -11.62
CA HIS A 110 16.79 -8.46 -10.45
C HIS A 110 17.30 -7.72 -9.23
N LEU A 111 16.37 -7.21 -8.42
CA LEU A 111 16.66 -6.43 -7.24
C LEU A 111 16.42 -7.31 -6.01
N THR A 112 17.45 -7.65 -5.26
CA THR A 112 17.35 -8.35 -3.98
C THR A 112 17.44 -7.34 -2.85
N GLY A 113 16.51 -7.37 -1.90
CA GLY A 113 16.45 -6.33 -0.88
C GLY A 113 15.48 -6.59 0.25
N LYS A 114 15.20 -5.54 1.02
CA LYS A 114 14.31 -5.57 2.19
C LYS A 114 13.09 -4.68 2.00
N PHE A 115 11.94 -5.17 2.44
CA PHE A 115 10.67 -4.47 2.44
C PHE A 115 10.33 -3.88 3.81
N TYR A 116 9.70 -2.71 3.80
CA TYR A 116 9.20 -2.00 4.97
C TYR A 116 7.77 -1.52 4.70
N ILE A 117 6.93 -1.51 5.73
CA ILE A 117 5.52 -1.14 5.60
C ILE A 117 5.30 0.20 6.30
N CYS A 118 4.84 1.19 5.56
CA CYS A 118 4.39 2.47 6.10
C CYS A 118 2.86 2.48 6.07
N SER A 119 2.26 2.06 7.18
CA SER A 119 0.81 2.07 7.40
C SER A 119 0.33 3.38 8.00
N ALA A 120 -0.99 3.55 8.10
CA ALA A 120 -1.57 4.66 8.85
C ALA A 120 -1.07 4.68 10.30
N PRO A 121 -0.84 5.85 10.94
CA PRO A 121 -0.32 5.93 12.30
C PRO A 121 -1.22 5.26 13.35
N ARG A 122 -2.51 5.13 13.04
CA ARG A 122 -3.51 4.43 13.88
C ARG A 122 -3.37 2.91 13.82
N GLN A 123 -2.70 2.39 12.80
CA GLN A 123 -2.47 0.97 12.60
C GLN A 123 -1.05 0.62 13.06
N VAL A 124 -0.97 -0.17 14.11
CA VAL A 124 0.31 -0.70 14.58
C VAL A 124 0.70 -1.87 13.70
N THR A 125 1.77 -1.71 12.92
CA THR A 125 2.42 -2.81 12.19
C THR A 125 3.68 -3.26 12.94
N ARG A 126 4.01 -4.55 12.85
CA ARG A 126 5.26 -5.09 13.44
C ARG A 126 6.52 -4.63 12.70
N TYR A 127 6.36 -4.05 11.51
CA TYR A 127 7.45 -3.71 10.60
C TYR A 127 7.44 -2.21 10.36
N SER A 128 8.08 -1.49 11.29
CA SER A 128 8.17 -0.05 11.21
C SER A 128 8.88 0.40 9.93
N PRO A 129 8.54 1.60 9.43
CA PRO A 129 9.27 2.25 8.36
C PRO A 129 10.79 2.33 8.66
N PRO A 130 11.64 2.37 7.62
CA PRO A 130 13.07 2.46 7.82
C PRO A 130 13.43 3.82 8.44
N VAL A 131 14.36 3.82 9.40
CA VAL A 131 14.88 5.05 10.00
C VAL A 131 15.83 5.70 9.00
N LEU A 132 15.58 6.96 8.64
CA LEU A 132 16.40 7.69 7.69
C LEU A 132 17.41 8.57 8.45
N PRO A 133 18.73 8.33 8.31
CA PRO A 133 19.75 9.10 9.04
C PRO A 133 19.82 10.57 8.64
N HIS A 134 19.55 10.88 7.36
CA HIS A 134 19.70 12.24 6.80
C HIS A 134 18.52 13.17 7.10
N VAL A 135 17.39 12.63 7.58
CA VAL A 135 16.19 13.42 7.92
C VAL A 135 16.32 14.05 9.32
N VAL A 136 17.29 13.62 10.12
CA VAL A 136 17.53 14.15 11.46
C VAL A 136 18.71 15.12 11.43
N ASN A 137 18.49 16.35 11.90
CA ASN A 137 19.58 17.32 12.11
C ASN A 137 20.65 16.67 12.99
N GLN A 138 21.89 16.61 12.50
CA GLN A 138 23.05 15.96 13.12
C GLN A 138 23.37 16.46 14.54
N ASN A 139 22.75 17.56 14.98
CA ASN A 139 22.99 18.19 16.27
C ASN A 139 22.28 17.49 17.45
N ASN A 140 21.30 16.61 17.20
CA ASN A 140 20.48 15.95 18.24
C ASN A 140 20.53 14.41 18.13
N ALA A 141 21.67 13.83 17.76
CA ALA A 141 21.84 12.39 17.55
C ALA A 141 21.68 11.52 18.82
N GLU A 142 21.50 12.15 20.00
CA GLU A 142 21.44 11.44 21.28
C GLU A 142 20.07 10.82 21.60
N ASP A 143 18.98 11.22 20.92
CA ASP A 143 17.64 10.67 21.15
C ASP A 143 17.13 9.81 19.98
N LEU A 144 17.37 8.50 20.09
CA LEU A 144 16.87 7.50 19.14
C LEU A 144 15.33 7.52 19.01
N ALA A 145 14.61 7.91 20.06
CA ALA A 145 13.15 8.01 20.01
C ALA A 145 12.70 9.19 19.15
N ALA A 146 13.34 10.36 19.33
CA ALA A 146 13.11 11.53 18.48
C ALA A 146 13.41 11.24 16.99
N GLN A 147 14.51 10.52 16.72
CA GLN A 147 14.86 10.11 15.35
C GLN A 147 13.80 9.19 14.73
N ARG A 148 13.26 8.23 15.48
CA ARG A 148 12.17 7.37 15.01
C ARG A 148 10.91 8.17 14.75
N GLN A 149 10.57 9.11 15.62
CA GLN A 149 9.39 9.95 15.45
C GLN A 149 9.50 10.83 14.19
N ALA A 150 10.64 11.47 13.97
CA ALA A 150 10.90 12.26 12.76
C ALA A 150 10.81 11.39 11.50
N SER A 151 11.39 10.19 11.51
CA SER A 151 11.29 9.24 10.40
C SER A 151 9.83 8.82 10.14
N ASN A 152 9.04 8.54 11.18
CA ASN A 152 7.64 8.19 11.04
C ASN A 152 6.81 9.33 10.43
N GLN A 153 7.05 10.57 10.85
CA GLN A 153 6.39 11.75 10.29
C GLN A 153 6.75 11.96 8.80
N PHE A 154 8.01 11.72 8.44
CA PHE A 154 8.45 11.73 7.05
C PHE A 154 7.70 10.69 6.21
N TRP A 155 7.66 9.44 6.66
CA TRP A 155 6.98 8.36 5.93
C TRP A 155 5.47 8.56 5.83
N GLU A 156 4.84 9.11 6.87
CA GLU A 156 3.42 9.49 6.82
C GLU A 156 3.17 10.60 5.81
N SER A 157 4.06 11.60 5.74
CA SER A 157 3.97 12.67 4.75
C SER A 157 4.12 12.11 3.34
N LYS A 158 5.03 11.15 3.12
CA LYS A 158 5.19 10.45 1.83
C LYS A 158 3.99 9.58 1.47
N ARG A 159 3.40 8.89 2.44
CA ARG A 159 2.16 8.13 2.25
C ARG A 159 1.02 9.06 1.80
N LEU A 160 0.86 10.21 2.45
CA LEU A 160 -0.15 11.20 2.08
C LEU A 160 0.10 11.80 0.69
N GLU A 161 1.35 12.07 0.33
CA GLU A 161 1.76 12.53 -1.00
C GLU A 161 1.34 11.52 -2.08
N GLN A 162 1.68 10.24 -1.89
CA GLN A 162 1.33 9.17 -2.82
C GLN A 162 -0.18 8.93 -2.89
N TRP A 163 -0.90 8.99 -1.78
CA TRP A 163 -2.37 8.91 -1.76
C TRP A 163 -3.03 10.02 -2.59
N ARG A 164 -2.49 11.23 -2.56
CA ARG A 164 -3.01 12.36 -3.36
C ARG A 164 -2.77 12.16 -4.85
N LYS A 165 -1.64 11.56 -5.25
CA LYS A 165 -1.31 11.24 -6.65
C LYS A 165 -2.25 10.18 -7.24
N LEU A 166 -2.81 9.28 -6.43
CA LEU A 166 -3.72 8.24 -6.91
C LEU A 166 -5.02 8.82 -7.49
N PRO A 167 -5.54 8.29 -8.62
CA PRO A 167 -6.82 8.69 -9.16
C PRO A 167 -7.96 8.28 -8.22
N ALA A 168 -9.08 9.01 -8.27
CA ALA A 168 -10.23 8.76 -7.38
C ALA A 168 -10.75 7.31 -7.45
N LYS A 169 -10.74 6.71 -8.65
CA LYS A 169 -11.11 5.30 -8.86
C LYS A 169 -10.18 4.33 -8.13
N ALA A 170 -8.86 4.57 -8.14
CA ALA A 170 -7.90 3.76 -7.40
C ALA A 170 -8.03 3.96 -5.89
N ARG A 171 -8.26 5.20 -5.42
CA ARG A 171 -8.54 5.44 -3.99
C ARG A 171 -9.79 4.68 -3.51
N ALA A 172 -10.83 4.62 -4.34
CA ALA A 172 -12.05 3.90 -4.01
C ALA A 172 -11.83 2.39 -3.85
N SER A 173 -10.84 1.77 -4.51
CA SER A 173 -10.58 0.33 -4.36
C SER A 173 -10.09 -0.04 -2.96
N TYR A 174 -9.59 0.91 -2.16
CA TYR A 174 -9.18 0.67 -0.77
C TYR A 174 -10.35 0.53 0.20
N THR A 175 -11.59 0.75 -0.24
CA THR A 175 -12.80 0.40 0.52
C THR A 175 -13.37 -0.96 0.12
N TRP A 176 -12.82 -1.58 -0.93
CA TRP A 176 -13.36 -2.84 -1.44
C TRP A 176 -13.10 -3.99 -0.45
N PRO A 177 -13.99 -4.99 -0.42
CA PRO A 177 -13.73 -6.23 0.29
C PRO A 177 -12.44 -6.90 -0.16
N GLN A 178 -11.92 -7.80 0.67
CA GLN A 178 -10.72 -8.57 0.36
C GLN A 178 -10.87 -9.30 -0.97
N ALA A 179 -9.82 -9.24 -1.79
CA ALA A 179 -9.76 -9.97 -3.06
C ALA A 179 -9.97 -11.48 -2.82
N GLY A 180 -10.87 -12.08 -3.59
CA GLY A 180 -11.23 -13.49 -3.45
C GLY A 180 -12.27 -13.81 -2.37
N SER A 181 -12.77 -12.82 -1.62
CA SER A 181 -13.88 -13.06 -0.69
C SER A 181 -15.21 -13.22 -1.43
N THR A 182 -16.04 -14.18 -0.98
CA THR A 182 -17.38 -14.36 -1.53
C THR A 182 -18.24 -13.13 -1.23
N PRO A 183 -18.93 -12.55 -2.23
CA PRO A 183 -19.82 -11.42 -2.00
C PRO A 183 -20.89 -11.79 -0.98
N LYS A 184 -20.98 -11.01 0.12
CA LYS A 184 -21.94 -11.26 1.21
C LYS A 184 -23.34 -10.70 0.96
N GLY A 185 -23.52 -9.93 -0.12
CA GLY A 185 -24.81 -9.36 -0.52
C GLY A 185 -25.54 -10.24 -1.53
N PRO A 186 -26.86 -10.06 -1.70
CA PRO A 186 -27.58 -10.69 -2.81
C PRO A 186 -27.02 -10.17 -4.16
N PRO A 187 -27.11 -10.96 -5.25
CA PRO A 187 -26.60 -10.56 -6.57
C PRO A 187 -27.12 -9.20 -7.06
N SER A 188 -28.34 -8.83 -6.66
CA SER A 188 -28.95 -7.52 -6.95
C SER A 188 -28.18 -6.34 -6.35
N SER A 189 -27.46 -6.53 -5.24
CA SER A 189 -26.60 -5.49 -4.64
C SER A 189 -25.33 -5.22 -5.44
N PHE A 190 -25.02 -6.05 -6.44
CA PHE A 190 -23.88 -5.90 -7.34
C PHE A 190 -24.29 -5.53 -8.77
N GLN A 191 -25.58 -5.39 -9.05
CA GLN A 191 -26.06 -4.84 -10.31
C GLN A 191 -25.71 -3.35 -10.35
N CYS A 192 -24.96 -2.96 -11.37
CA CYS A 192 -24.68 -1.56 -11.66
C CYS A 192 -25.98 -0.94 -12.18
N LEU A 193 -26.82 -0.43 -11.27
CA LEU A 193 -28.03 0.31 -11.68
C LEU A 193 -27.56 1.58 -12.38
N ALA A 194 -27.92 1.72 -13.65
CA ALA A 194 -27.76 2.98 -14.36
C ALA A 194 -28.49 4.08 -13.58
N MET A 195 -27.93 5.30 -13.53
CA MET A 195 -28.57 6.43 -12.83
C MET A 195 -30.00 6.72 -13.29
N GLU A 196 -30.37 6.22 -14.47
CA GLU A 196 -31.68 6.37 -15.11
C GLU A 196 -32.81 5.62 -14.36
N ASP A 197 -32.48 4.56 -13.59
CA ASP A 197 -33.49 3.78 -12.86
C ASP A 197 -33.89 4.37 -11.50
N MET A 198 -33.11 5.32 -10.96
CA MET A 198 -33.42 5.95 -9.65
C MET A 198 -34.46 7.06 -9.75
N THR A 199 -34.79 7.55 -10.95
CA THR A 199 -35.85 8.57 -11.16
C THR A 199 -37.20 7.95 -11.51
N ALA A 200 -37.24 6.66 -11.89
CA ALA A 200 -38.48 5.99 -12.29
C ALA A 200 -39.35 5.52 -11.11
N THR A 201 -38.80 5.42 -9.89
CA THR A 201 -39.53 4.87 -8.74
C THR A 201 -40.41 5.88 -7.99
N THR A 202 -40.40 7.16 -8.36
CA THR A 202 -41.18 8.23 -7.67
C THR A 202 -42.40 8.71 -8.44
N ALA A 203 -42.75 8.10 -9.58
CA ALA A 203 -43.75 8.64 -10.51
C ALA A 203 -45.07 7.84 -10.65
N VAL A 204 -45.43 6.98 -9.69
CA VAL A 204 -46.74 6.28 -9.70
C VAL A 204 -47.41 6.31 -8.33
N SER A 205 -47.81 7.49 -7.87
CA SER A 205 -48.82 7.60 -6.81
C SER A 205 -49.49 8.98 -6.82
N ASN A 206 -50.13 9.35 -7.94
CA ASN A 206 -51.22 10.34 -7.90
C ASN A 206 -51.98 10.41 -9.24
N ALA A 207 -53.04 9.60 -9.36
CA ALA A 207 -54.15 9.88 -10.26
C ALA A 207 -55.38 9.12 -9.75
N GLY A 208 -56.39 9.86 -9.31
CA GLY A 208 -57.66 9.32 -8.84
C GLY A 208 -58.68 9.10 -9.97
N ASN A 209 -59.57 8.13 -9.75
CA ASN A 209 -61.00 8.09 -10.11
C ASN A 209 -61.52 6.72 -9.61
N ARG A 210 -62.45 6.62 -8.64
CA ARG A 210 -63.90 6.88 -8.67
C ARG A 210 -64.68 6.12 -9.78
N ASP A 211 -65.48 5.18 -9.27
CA ASP A 211 -66.76 4.61 -9.74
C ASP A 211 -66.82 3.33 -10.62
N SER A 212 -67.19 2.24 -9.93
CA SER A 212 -68.34 1.33 -10.17
C SER A 212 -68.30 0.23 -11.26
N VAL A 213 -68.33 -1.05 -10.82
CA VAL A 213 -69.48 -2.02 -10.87
C VAL A 213 -68.98 -3.48 -10.84
N MET A 214 -69.75 -4.30 -10.09
CA MET A 214 -69.71 -5.74 -9.81
C MET A 214 -69.27 -6.71 -10.92
N SER A 215 -68.54 -7.77 -10.54
CA SER A 215 -69.07 -9.16 -10.50
C SER A 215 -68.09 -10.14 -9.83
N GLN A 216 -68.66 -11.14 -9.17
CA GLN A 216 -68.06 -12.19 -8.34
C GLN A 216 -67.23 -13.20 -9.13
N ASP A 217 -66.14 -13.73 -8.56
CA ASP A 217 -66.08 -15.14 -8.13
C ASP A 217 -64.67 -15.58 -7.64
N SER A 218 -64.70 -16.44 -6.60
CA SER A 218 -63.71 -17.46 -6.18
C SER A 218 -62.32 -17.09 -5.58
N ASN A 219 -62.20 -17.48 -4.30
CA ASN A 219 -61.03 -17.69 -3.41
C ASN A 219 -59.81 -18.44 -4.03
N PRO A 220 -58.59 -18.53 -3.39
CA PRO A 220 -58.30 -18.31 -1.96
C PRO A 220 -57.03 -17.50 -1.58
N MET A 221 -57.03 -17.04 -0.32
CA MET A 221 -55.91 -16.76 0.59
C MET A 221 -54.50 -16.52 0.00
N SER A 222 -54.08 -15.26 0.02
CA SER A 222 -52.69 -14.85 0.24
C SER A 222 -52.69 -13.41 0.76
N SER A 223 -52.45 -13.25 2.06
CA SER A 223 -52.30 -11.92 2.67
C SER A 223 -50.99 -11.26 2.22
N PRO A 224 -50.95 -9.93 2.06
CA PRO A 224 -49.87 -9.24 1.39
C PRO A 224 -48.75 -8.83 2.34
N SER A 225 -47.54 -8.93 1.82
CA SER A 225 -46.36 -8.18 2.25
C SER A 225 -46.60 -6.67 2.06
N SER A 226 -46.31 -5.90 3.10
CA SER A 226 -45.99 -4.47 3.00
C SER A 226 -44.52 -4.23 3.34
N PRO A 227 -43.89 -3.18 2.79
CA PRO A 227 -42.46 -3.14 2.56
C PRO A 227 -41.73 -2.11 3.42
N SER A 228 -40.40 -2.15 3.28
CA SER A 228 -39.44 -1.08 3.52
C SER A 228 -39.19 -0.65 4.97
N SER A 229 -38.11 -1.18 5.53
CA SER A 229 -37.32 -0.46 6.52
C SER A 229 -35.88 -0.42 6.02
N VAL A 230 -35.37 0.79 5.88
CA VAL A 230 -34.00 1.15 5.49
C VAL A 230 -32.99 0.38 6.34
N SER A 231 -32.35 -0.65 5.78
CA SER A 231 -31.17 -1.26 6.42
C SER A 231 -29.93 -0.49 5.98
N SER A 232 -29.68 0.58 6.72
CA SER A 232 -28.39 1.26 6.80
C SER A 232 -27.25 0.26 6.99
N PHE A 233 -26.20 0.38 6.18
CA PHE A 233 -24.89 -0.24 6.41
C PHE A 233 -24.33 0.23 7.77
N ARG A 234 -24.64 -0.51 8.82
CA ARG A 234 -23.93 -0.47 10.11
C ARG A 234 -23.52 -1.89 10.47
N SER A 235 -22.41 -2.35 9.90
CA SER A 235 -21.73 -3.52 10.44
C SER A 235 -20.78 -3.07 11.54
N ARG A 236 -21.33 -3.19 12.75
CA ARG A 236 -20.72 -3.09 14.06
C ARG A 236 -19.60 -4.15 14.16
N TRP A 237 -18.34 -3.75 14.26
CA TRP A 237 -17.28 -4.62 14.75
C TRP A 237 -17.47 -4.79 16.26
N ASN A 238 -18.15 -5.85 16.67
CA ASN A 238 -18.09 -6.34 18.04
C ASN A 238 -16.80 -7.17 18.17
N MET A 239 -15.80 -6.61 18.86
CA MET A 239 -14.77 -7.42 19.50
C MET A 239 -15.43 -8.07 20.72
N ALA A 240 -15.68 -9.37 20.66
CA ALA A 240 -16.01 -10.15 21.83
C ALA A 240 -14.72 -10.34 22.65
N GLY A 241 -14.65 -9.64 23.79
CA GLY A 241 -13.73 -9.98 24.86
C GLY A 241 -14.24 -11.23 25.60
N SER A 242 -13.36 -12.20 25.79
CA SER A 242 -13.53 -13.23 26.81
C SER A 242 -12.76 -12.78 28.05
N ASN A 243 -13.46 -12.71 29.17
CA ASN A 243 -12.97 -12.30 30.48
C ASN A 243 -12.81 -13.52 31.41
N THR A 244 -12.22 -13.27 32.59
CA THR A 244 -11.96 -14.13 33.78
C THR A 244 -10.56 -14.78 33.77
N ASN A 245 -9.69 -14.64 34.79
CA ASN A 245 -9.93 -14.58 36.24
C ASN A 245 -9.03 -13.60 37.02
N ASN A 246 -9.49 -13.35 38.25
CA ASN A 246 -9.15 -12.32 39.25
C ASN A 246 -8.14 -12.83 40.32
N ILE A 247 -7.82 -11.96 41.30
CA ILE A 247 -7.04 -12.08 42.57
C ILE A 247 -5.68 -11.35 42.45
N GLY A 248 -5.31 -10.33 43.24
CA GLY A 248 -5.87 -9.62 44.40
C GLY A 248 -4.74 -8.74 45.00
N GLY A 249 -5.04 -7.65 45.71
CA GLY A 249 -4.03 -6.91 46.48
C GLY A 249 -4.28 -5.40 46.66
N ASP A 250 -4.34 -4.98 47.92
CA ASP A 250 -4.85 -3.73 48.49
C ASP A 250 -4.03 -2.42 48.33
N MET A 251 -4.76 -1.31 48.63
CA MET A 251 -4.36 -0.09 49.37
C MET A 251 -3.44 0.97 48.73
N SER A 252 -4.03 2.15 48.41
CA SER A 252 -3.86 3.43 49.15
C SER A 252 -4.09 4.68 48.26
N THR A 253 -4.96 5.58 48.71
CA THR A 253 -5.17 6.97 48.22
C THR A 253 -4.11 7.95 48.79
N PRO A 254 -3.87 9.13 48.19
CA PRO A 254 -4.59 10.33 48.67
C PRO A 254 -4.98 11.40 47.60
N THR A 255 -6.11 12.04 47.94
CA THR A 255 -6.72 13.36 47.61
C THR A 255 -6.04 14.44 46.73
N SER A 256 -6.84 14.90 45.73
CA SER A 256 -7.20 16.29 45.32
C SER A 256 -6.16 17.23 44.64
N PRO A 257 -6.55 18.19 43.76
CA PRO A 257 -7.86 18.88 43.69
C PRO A 257 -8.54 19.00 42.31
N VAL A 258 -9.81 19.38 42.42
CA VAL A 258 -10.81 19.72 41.40
C VAL A 258 -10.28 20.78 40.41
N SER A 259 -10.35 20.48 39.12
CA SER A 259 -10.49 21.48 38.06
C SER A 259 -11.66 21.10 37.16
N SER A 260 -12.64 21.98 37.16
CA SER A 260 -13.84 21.99 36.35
C SER A 260 -13.49 21.90 34.87
N THR A 261 -13.83 20.78 34.23
CA THR A 261 -13.87 20.70 32.76
C THR A 261 -15.29 20.37 32.33
N ASN A 262 -15.98 21.45 31.97
CA ASN A 262 -17.09 21.55 31.04
C ASN A 262 -17.62 20.22 30.49
N GLY A 263 -18.82 19.88 30.95
CA GLY A 263 -19.79 19.18 30.14
C GLY A 263 -19.96 19.94 28.82
N SER A 264 -19.46 19.36 27.74
CA SER A 264 -19.76 19.80 26.39
C SER A 264 -19.78 18.58 25.49
N SER A 265 -21.00 18.06 25.38
CA SER A 265 -21.56 17.47 24.18
C SER A 265 -20.81 16.29 23.57
N ASN A 266 -21.43 15.12 23.71
CA ASN A 266 -21.54 14.15 22.63
C ASN A 266 -22.02 14.87 21.34
N LYS A 267 -21.10 15.53 20.63
CA LYS A 267 -21.27 15.83 19.21
C LYS A 267 -21.21 14.47 18.51
N ILE A 268 -22.37 13.85 18.34
CA ILE A 268 -22.57 12.85 17.32
C ILE A 268 -22.14 13.53 16.02
N ARG A 269 -20.92 13.18 15.57
CA ARG A 269 -20.29 13.72 14.39
C ARG A 269 -21.27 13.58 13.22
N ASN A 270 -21.80 14.70 12.76
CA ASN A 270 -22.49 14.83 11.48
C ASN A 270 -21.42 14.76 10.37
N ASP A 271 -20.59 13.72 10.39
CA ASP A 271 -19.50 13.53 9.44
C ASP A 271 -20.14 13.11 8.12
N ASN A 272 -19.88 13.90 7.07
CA ASN A 272 -20.26 13.57 5.70
C ASN A 272 -19.85 12.12 5.40
N PRO A 273 -20.77 11.23 4.99
CA PRO A 273 -20.46 9.82 4.73
C PRO A 273 -19.31 9.63 3.72
N ALA A 274 -19.16 10.57 2.77
CA ALA A 274 -18.04 10.57 1.83
C ALA A 274 -16.69 10.76 2.52
N LYS A 275 -16.63 11.62 3.56
CA LYS A 275 -15.41 11.83 4.35
C LYS A 275 -15.05 10.59 5.15
N ILE A 276 -16.04 9.93 5.76
CA ILE A 276 -15.83 8.68 6.50
C ILE A 276 -15.26 7.61 5.58
N LEU A 277 -15.85 7.42 4.39
CA LEU A 277 -15.36 6.43 3.42
C LEU A 277 -13.95 6.76 2.91
N HIS A 278 -13.66 8.04 2.67
CA HIS A 278 -12.32 8.47 2.30
C HIS A 278 -11.30 8.17 3.39
N ASP A 279 -11.62 8.44 4.66
CA ASP A 279 -10.73 8.20 5.79
C ASP A 279 -10.49 6.69 5.98
N ILE A 280 -11.52 5.86 5.81
CA ILE A 280 -11.38 4.39 5.80
C ILE A 280 -10.47 3.93 4.67
N ALA A 281 -10.68 4.44 3.45
CA ALA A 281 -9.86 4.10 2.29
C ALA A 281 -8.40 4.47 2.52
N PHE A 282 -8.16 5.66 3.07
CA PHE A 282 -6.82 6.14 3.38
C PHE A 282 -6.18 5.35 4.53
N ASP A 283 -6.93 4.94 5.56
CA ASP A 283 -6.40 4.09 6.62
C ASP A 283 -6.00 2.70 6.09
N ASN A 284 -6.66 2.19 5.04
CA ASN A 284 -6.29 0.94 4.38
C ASN A 284 -5.12 1.07 3.38
N PHE A 285 -4.77 2.31 3.00
CA PHE A 285 -3.65 2.57 2.10
C PHE A 285 -2.32 2.50 2.84
N CYS A 286 -1.44 1.61 2.38
CA CYS A 286 -0.08 1.47 2.88
C CYS A 286 0.93 1.78 1.77
N LEU A 287 2.04 2.39 2.16
CA LEU A 287 3.19 2.56 1.29
C LEU A 287 4.19 1.43 1.60
N LEU A 288 4.45 0.59 0.60
CA LEU A 288 5.46 -0.47 0.70
C LEU A 288 6.78 0.08 0.17
N VAL A 289 7.78 0.10 1.04
CA VAL A 289 9.09 0.68 0.73
C VAL A 289 10.08 -0.46 0.56
N PHE A 290 10.78 -0.48 -0.57
CA PHE A 290 11.79 -1.48 -0.87
C PHE A 290 13.18 -0.85 -0.92
N LYS A 291 14.12 -1.44 -0.16
CA LYS A 291 15.54 -1.07 -0.16
C LYS A 291 16.34 -2.17 -0.84
N PRO A 292 16.80 -1.98 -2.09
CA PRO A 292 17.71 -2.89 -2.74
C PRO A 292 19.03 -2.98 -1.96
N LEU A 293 19.60 -4.18 -1.93
CA LEU A 293 20.90 -4.51 -1.33
C LEU A 293 21.85 -5.12 -2.37
N ASP A 294 21.28 -5.87 -3.30
CA ASP A 294 22.00 -6.46 -4.43
C ASP A 294 21.14 -6.32 -5.69
N ILE A 295 21.76 -5.98 -6.81
CA ILE A 295 21.09 -5.71 -8.06
C ILE A 295 21.87 -6.36 -9.18
N VAL A 296 21.21 -7.23 -9.93
CA VAL A 296 21.72 -7.76 -11.19
C VAL A 296 20.99 -7.04 -12.32
N HIS A 297 21.75 -6.32 -13.13
CA HIS A 297 21.29 -5.66 -14.34
C HIS A 297 21.82 -6.44 -15.54
N PHE A 298 20.91 -6.86 -16.41
CA PHE A 298 21.23 -7.59 -17.63
C PHE A 298 20.73 -6.82 -18.84
N GLU A 299 21.64 -6.48 -19.75
CA GLU A 299 21.36 -5.81 -21.02
C GLU A 299 21.43 -6.81 -22.18
N SER A 300 20.30 -7.04 -22.85
CA SER A 300 20.24 -7.87 -24.05
C SER A 300 20.68 -7.06 -25.28
N SER A 301 21.99 -6.84 -25.40
CA SER A 301 22.63 -6.20 -26.56
C SER A 301 23.00 -7.25 -27.63
N PRO A 302 22.98 -6.89 -28.93
CA PRO A 302 23.39 -7.78 -30.02
C PRO A 302 24.91 -8.09 -30.05
N LEU A 303 25.73 -7.25 -29.42
CA LEU A 303 27.14 -7.51 -29.07
C LEU A 303 27.18 -7.89 -27.59
N PRO A 304 28.08 -8.82 -27.17
CA PRO A 304 27.77 -9.83 -26.16
C PRO A 304 26.99 -9.24 -24.99
N PRO A 305 25.92 -9.91 -24.54
CA PRO A 305 25.08 -9.38 -23.48
C PRO A 305 25.93 -8.91 -22.30
N LYS A 306 25.49 -7.87 -21.62
CA LYS A 306 26.23 -7.34 -20.47
C LYS A 306 25.48 -7.68 -19.21
N ARG A 307 26.19 -8.18 -18.21
CA ARG A 307 25.67 -8.38 -16.87
C ARG A 307 26.49 -7.54 -15.90
N THR A 308 25.83 -6.62 -15.21
CA THR A 308 26.43 -5.78 -14.19
C THR A 308 25.77 -6.09 -12.85
N ILE A 309 26.58 -6.31 -11.82
CA ILE A 309 26.13 -6.61 -10.47
C ILE A 309 26.52 -5.43 -9.58
N TYR A 310 25.54 -4.90 -8.86
CA TYR A 310 25.72 -3.85 -7.86
C TYR A 310 25.43 -4.45 -6.49
N THR A 311 26.44 -4.51 -5.62
CA THR A 311 26.30 -5.03 -4.26
C THR A 311 26.60 -3.95 -3.24
N THR A 312 25.86 -3.94 -2.13
CA THR A 312 26.21 -3.12 -0.96
C THR A 312 26.87 -3.97 0.11
N ASP A 313 27.92 -3.43 0.75
CA ASP A 313 28.50 -4.02 1.95
C ASP A 313 27.70 -3.67 3.22
N ALA A 314 28.16 -4.16 4.37
CA ALA A 314 27.57 -3.86 5.67
C ALA A 314 27.71 -2.38 6.09
N ALA A 315 28.70 -1.67 5.54
CA ALA A 315 28.91 -0.24 5.76
C ALA A 315 28.04 0.64 4.83
N GLY A 316 27.27 0.01 3.93
CA GLY A 316 26.42 0.71 2.97
C GLY A 316 27.17 1.26 1.75
N GLN A 317 28.42 0.85 1.55
CA GLN A 317 29.22 1.19 0.37
C GLN A 317 28.87 0.25 -0.78
N TRP A 318 28.71 0.82 -1.97
CA TRP A 318 28.34 0.07 -3.17
C TRP A 318 29.58 -0.31 -3.97
N ALA A 319 29.62 -1.55 -4.42
CA ALA A 319 30.58 -2.06 -5.38
C ALA A 319 29.88 -2.44 -6.68
N VAL A 320 30.60 -2.34 -7.80
CA VAL A 320 30.11 -2.69 -9.13
C VAL A 320 31.06 -3.71 -9.74
N THR A 321 30.51 -4.81 -10.22
CA THR A 321 31.26 -5.85 -10.92
C THR A 321 30.58 -6.23 -12.22
N GLU A 322 31.36 -6.40 -13.28
CA GLU A 322 30.88 -7.01 -14.52
C GLU A 322 30.99 -8.53 -14.39
N ALA A 323 29.94 -9.23 -14.78
CA ALA A 323 29.85 -10.68 -14.70
C ALA A 323 29.54 -11.27 -16.08
N ASN A 324 29.79 -12.57 -16.24
CA ASN A 324 29.43 -13.26 -17.46
C ASN A 324 27.90 -13.26 -17.66
N PRO A 325 27.44 -13.18 -18.92
CA PRO A 325 26.03 -13.14 -19.31
C PRO A 325 25.08 -14.16 -18.68
#